data_AF-A0A1R2BLJ2-F1
#
_entry.id   AF-A0A1R2BLJ2-F1
#
_cell.length_a   1.000
_cell.length_b   1.000
_cell.length_c   1.000
_cell.angle_alpha   90.00
_cell.angle_beta   90.00
_cell.angle_gamma   90.00
#
_symmetry.space_group_name_H-M   'P 1'
#
loop_
_entity.id
_entity.type
_entity.pdbx_description
1 polymer ?
#
loop_
_entity_poly.entity_id
_entity_poly.type
_entity_poly.pdbx_seq_one_letter_code
_entity_poly.pdbx_strand_id
1 'polypeptide(L)'
;MGMLRIMGPYLRSAFRKRLGDYSYKIGGKQAHKAPGMVPLKIMNFIKKTVKDEYRAKVILARMARQSPRKFGEFGHKGFVFNKNKVPLIDIPDLNDFELKPYVSVHIMRPDVVKNEDK
;
A
#
# COMPACT_ATOMS: atom_id res chain seq x y z
N MET A 1 -41.69 5.71 -6.76
CA MET A 1 -40.35 5.26 -6.31
C MET A 1 -40.14 3.77 -6.61
N GLY A 2 -39.93 3.38 -7.88
CA GLY A 2 -39.83 1.96 -8.28
C GLY A 2 -38.62 1.61 -9.16
N MET A 3 -38.02 2.58 -9.86
CA MET A 3 -36.94 2.30 -10.83
C MET A 3 -35.55 2.06 -10.20
N LEU A 4 -35.26 2.66 -9.05
CA LEU A 4 -33.95 2.53 -8.37
C LEU A 4 -33.67 1.10 -7.85
N ARG A 5 -34.72 0.31 -7.55
CA ARG A 5 -34.55 -1.09 -7.10
C ARG A 5 -34.26 -2.05 -8.26
N ILE A 6 -34.72 -1.77 -9.47
CA ILE A 6 -34.58 -2.66 -10.63
C ILE A 6 -33.21 -2.50 -11.31
N MET A 7 -32.62 -1.29 -11.29
CA MET A 7 -31.27 -1.07 -11.84
C MET A 7 -30.11 -1.46 -10.90
N GLY A 8 -30.37 -1.62 -9.60
CA GLY A 8 -29.38 -2.02 -8.60
C GLY A 8 -28.54 -3.27 -8.98
N PRO A 9 -29.14 -4.39 -9.40
CA PRO A 9 -28.38 -5.59 -9.79
C PRO A 9 -27.54 -5.39 -11.07
N TYR A 10 -28.04 -4.64 -12.06
CA TYR A 10 -27.30 -4.37 -13.30
C TYR A 10 -26.10 -3.45 -13.06
N LEU A 11 -26.27 -2.39 -12.26
CA LEU A 11 -25.19 -1.50 -11.87
C LEU A 11 -24.10 -2.23 -11.07
N ARG A 12 -24.50 -3.13 -10.15
CA ARG A 12 -23.56 -3.98 -9.41
C ARG A 12 -22.80 -4.95 -10.31
N SER A 13 -23.48 -5.56 -11.29
CA SER A 13 -22.85 -6.49 -12.25
C SER A 13 -21.82 -5.78 -13.13
N ALA A 14 -22.17 -4.64 -13.72
CA ALA A 14 -21.26 -3.83 -14.52
C ALA A 14 -20.06 -3.32 -13.70
N PHE A 15 -20.31 -2.86 -12.48
CA PHE A 15 -19.25 -2.41 -11.57
C PHE A 15 -18.29 -3.55 -11.19
N ARG A 16 -18.81 -4.74 -10.86
CA ARG A 16 -17.99 -5.91 -10.53
C ARG A 16 -17.13 -6.35 -11.71
N LYS A 17 -17.67 -6.33 -12.93
CA LYS A 17 -16.89 -6.60 -14.16
C LYS A 17 -15.77 -5.57 -14.37
N ARG A 18 -16.03 -4.30 -14.08
CA ARG A 18 -15.03 -3.22 -14.14
C ARG A 18 -13.92 -3.40 -13.12
N LEU A 19 -14.24 -3.83 -11.89
CA LEU A 19 -13.26 -4.13 -10.86
C LEU A 19 -12.35 -5.30 -11.25
N GLY A 20 -12.92 -6.32 -11.90
CA GLY A 20 -12.18 -7.54 -12.26
C GLY A 20 -11.62 -8.26 -11.03
N ASP A 21 -10.39 -8.73 -11.12
CA ASP A 21 -9.68 -9.32 -9.97
C ASP A 21 -9.12 -8.24 -9.05
N TYR A 22 -9.93 -7.83 -8.07
CA TYR A 22 -9.55 -6.81 -7.09
C TYR A 22 -9.01 -7.40 -5.78
N SER A 23 -9.04 -8.73 -5.61
CA SER A 23 -8.61 -9.42 -4.40
C SER A 23 -7.91 -10.73 -4.72
N TYR A 24 -6.89 -11.09 -3.94
CA TYR A 24 -6.21 -12.39 -4.03
C TYR A 24 -7.11 -13.57 -3.63
N LYS A 25 -8.28 -13.31 -3.05
CA LYS A 25 -9.30 -14.33 -2.76
C LYS A 25 -10.06 -14.78 -4.02
N ILE A 26 -9.98 -14.00 -5.09
CA ILE A 26 -10.69 -14.28 -6.35
C ILE A 26 -9.74 -15.09 -7.25
N GLY A 27 -10.21 -16.23 -7.76
CA GLY A 27 -9.39 -17.19 -8.51
C GLY A 27 -9.04 -18.44 -7.70
N GLY A 28 -8.59 -19.50 -8.38
CA GLY A 28 -8.17 -20.74 -7.73
C GLY A 28 -6.85 -20.60 -6.97
N LYS A 29 -6.48 -21.64 -6.18
CA LYS A 29 -5.25 -21.67 -5.36
C LYS A 29 -3.95 -21.37 -6.12
N GLN A 30 -3.91 -21.61 -7.43
CA GLN A 30 -2.74 -21.41 -8.28
C GLN A 30 -2.82 -20.14 -9.16
N ALA A 31 -3.87 -19.34 -9.03
CA ALA A 31 -4.08 -18.16 -9.87
C ALA A 31 -3.06 -17.05 -9.60
N HIS A 32 -2.68 -16.86 -8.34
CA HIS A 32 -1.81 -15.78 -7.89
C HIS A 32 -0.42 -16.29 -7.55
N LYS A 33 0.55 -16.04 -8.43
CA LYS A 33 1.96 -16.34 -8.18
C LYS A 33 2.63 -15.15 -7.47
N ALA A 34 3.35 -15.42 -6.38
CA ALA A 34 4.08 -14.43 -5.59
C ALA A 34 3.24 -13.20 -5.16
N PRO A 35 2.14 -13.40 -4.40
CA PRO A 35 1.32 -12.29 -3.94
C PRO A 35 2.14 -11.32 -3.06
N GLY A 36 1.81 -10.03 -3.12
CA GLY A 36 2.41 -9.00 -2.26
C GLY A 36 3.69 -8.35 -2.79
N MET A 37 4.36 -8.95 -3.78
CA MET A 37 5.55 -8.35 -4.42
C MET A 37 5.18 -7.17 -5.33
N VAL A 38 4.13 -7.35 -6.15
CA VAL A 38 3.56 -6.33 -7.03
C VAL A 38 2.07 -6.21 -6.70
N PRO A 39 1.52 -4.98 -6.55
CA PRO A 39 0.09 -4.80 -6.33
C PRO A 39 -0.76 -5.40 -7.46
N LEU A 40 -1.82 -6.14 -7.10
CA LEU A 40 -2.69 -6.85 -8.04
C LEU A 40 -3.26 -5.93 -9.14
N LYS A 41 -3.66 -4.70 -8.78
CA LYS A 41 -4.16 -3.70 -9.73
C LYS A 41 -3.14 -3.38 -10.82
N ILE A 42 -1.86 -3.27 -10.46
CA ILE A 42 -0.76 -3.00 -11.38
C ILE A 42 -0.49 -4.24 -12.25
N MET A 43 -0.50 -5.43 -11.66
CA MET A 43 -0.36 -6.68 -12.42
C MET A 43 -1.44 -6.82 -13.49
N ASN A 44 -2.71 -6.59 -13.12
CA ASN A 44 -3.84 -6.69 -14.03
C ASN A 44 -3.79 -5.60 -15.11
N PHE A 45 -3.36 -4.39 -14.75
CA PHE A 45 -3.15 -3.32 -15.70
C PHE A 45 -2.09 -3.70 -16.74
N ILE A 46 -0.91 -4.16 -16.32
CA ILE A 46 0.18 -4.57 -17.22
C ILE A 46 -0.26 -5.72 -18.14
N LYS A 47 -0.93 -6.74 -17.58
CA LYS A 47 -1.47 -7.85 -18.38
C LYS A 47 -2.52 -7.41 -19.40
N LYS A 48 -3.27 -6.35 -19.12
CA LYS A 48 -4.30 -5.83 -20.02
C LYS A 48 -3.73 -4.88 -21.09
N THR A 49 -2.74 -4.06 -20.73
CA THR A 49 -2.19 -3.03 -21.64
C THR A 49 -1.12 -3.58 -22.56
N VAL A 50 -0.27 -4.48 -22.06
CA VAL A 50 0.82 -5.07 -22.85
C VAL A 50 0.27 -6.28 -23.59
N LYS A 51 0.06 -6.13 -24.91
CA LYS A 51 -0.47 -7.21 -25.78
C LYS A 51 0.48 -8.41 -25.87
N ASP A 52 1.79 -8.16 -25.82
CA ASP A 52 2.81 -9.21 -25.84
C ASP A 52 2.99 -9.83 -24.45
N GLU A 53 2.58 -11.09 -24.32
CA GLU A 53 2.62 -11.82 -23.06
C GLU A 53 4.04 -11.99 -22.52
N TYR A 54 5.03 -12.16 -23.40
CA TYR A 54 6.43 -12.31 -22.98
C TYR A 54 6.95 -11.01 -22.37
N ARG A 55 6.72 -9.88 -23.03
CA ARG A 55 7.08 -8.56 -22.50
C ARG A 55 6.41 -8.28 -21.16
N ALA A 56 5.11 -8.58 -21.04
CA ALA A 56 4.39 -8.42 -19.79
C ALA A 56 5.04 -9.22 -18.65
N LYS A 57 5.43 -10.48 -18.91
CA LYS A 57 6.14 -11.32 -17.94
C LYS A 57 7.50 -10.73 -17.53
N VAL A 58 8.29 -10.23 -18.49
CA VAL A 58 9.60 -9.62 -18.21
C VAL A 58 9.46 -8.38 -17.33
N ILE A 59 8.47 -7.51 -17.62
CA ILE A 59 8.20 -6.30 -16.82
C ILE A 59 7.82 -6.69 -15.40
N LEU A 60 6.87 -7.62 -15.23
CA LEU A 60 6.43 -8.08 -13.92
C LEU A 60 7.57 -8.73 -13.12
N ALA A 61 8.42 -9.53 -13.78
CA ALA A 61 9.59 -10.12 -13.15
C ALA A 61 10.63 -9.07 -12.72
N ARG A 62 10.82 -8.01 -13.52
CA ARG A 62 11.68 -6.88 -13.15
C ARG A 62 11.13 -6.14 -11.93
N MET A 63 9.83 -5.83 -11.92
CA MET A 63 9.18 -5.17 -10.78
C MET A 63 9.23 -6.02 -9.52
N ALA A 64 9.00 -7.33 -9.62
CA ALA A 64 9.09 -8.23 -8.49
C ALA A 64 10.51 -8.30 -7.91
N ARG A 65 11.54 -8.31 -8.78
CA ARG A 65 12.95 -8.29 -8.35
C ARG A 65 13.33 -7.00 -7.62
N GLN A 66 12.78 -5.86 -8.04
CA GLN A 66 13.05 -4.55 -7.47
C GLN A 66 12.09 -4.19 -6.32
N SER A 67 11.22 -5.11 -5.89
CA SER A 67 10.20 -4.80 -4.89
C SER A 67 10.85 -4.53 -3.53
N PRO A 68 10.54 -3.38 -2.88
CA PRO A 68 11.02 -3.09 -1.53
C PRO A 68 10.35 -3.99 -0.49
N ARG A 69 9.28 -4.71 -0.86
CA ARG A 69 8.53 -5.63 0.01
C ARG A 69 9.14 -7.03 0.05
N LYS A 70 10.33 -7.22 -0.54
CA LYS A 70 11.04 -8.50 -0.55
C LYS A 70 11.86 -8.66 0.73
N PHE A 71 11.25 -9.16 1.80
CA PHE A 71 11.91 -9.39 3.09
C PHE A 71 12.80 -10.64 3.17
N GLY A 72 13.00 -11.33 2.04
CA GLY A 72 13.69 -12.62 2.02
C GLY A 72 13.61 -13.27 0.65
N GLU A 73 14.05 -14.51 0.56
CA GLU A 73 14.10 -15.26 -0.69
C GLU A 73 13.50 -16.65 -0.53
N PHE A 74 12.78 -17.13 -1.54
CA PHE A 74 12.32 -18.51 -1.57
C PHE A 74 13.48 -19.40 -2.01
N GLY A 75 13.97 -20.24 -1.09
CA GLY A 75 14.91 -21.32 -1.37
C GLY A 75 14.18 -22.62 -1.73
N HIS A 76 14.95 -23.69 -1.96
CA HIS A 76 14.40 -24.98 -2.38
C HIS A 76 13.39 -25.59 -1.39
N LYS A 77 13.59 -25.39 -0.08
CA LYS A 77 12.79 -26.04 0.98
C LYS A 77 11.90 -25.07 1.78
N GLY A 78 11.94 -23.77 1.49
CA GLY A 78 11.20 -22.79 2.27
C GLY A 78 11.61 -21.35 1.99
N PHE A 79 11.04 -20.43 2.78
CA PHE A 79 11.36 -19.01 2.71
C PHE A 79 12.48 -18.66 3.69
N VAL A 80 13.56 -18.08 3.18
CA VAL A 80 14.68 -17.58 3.98
C VAL A 80 14.45 -16.09 4.24
N PHE A 81 14.11 -15.76 5.48
CA PHE A 81 13.89 -14.40 5.92
C PHE A 81 15.23 -13.65 6.11
N ASN A 82 15.29 -12.39 5.66
CA ASN A 82 16.46 -11.54 5.81
C ASN A 82 16.06 -10.28 6.61
N LYS A 83 16.49 -10.24 7.87
CA LYS A 83 16.23 -9.13 8.80
C LYS A 83 16.74 -7.78 8.27
N ASN A 84 17.84 -7.77 7.51
CA ASN A 84 18.46 -6.55 6.99
C ASN A 84 17.61 -5.88 5.90
N LYS A 85 16.62 -6.58 5.33
CA LYS A 85 15.67 -6.01 4.36
C LYS A 85 14.42 -5.44 5.02
N VAL A 86 14.25 -5.59 6.33
CA VAL A 86 13.15 -4.97 7.07
C VAL A 86 13.49 -3.51 7.31
N PRO A 87 12.57 -2.56 7.03
CA PRO A 87 12.81 -1.16 7.35
C PRO A 87 13.01 -1.00 8.86
N LEU A 88 14.08 -0.30 9.23
CA LEU A 88 14.30 0.14 10.60
C LEU A 88 13.45 1.38 10.88
N ILE A 89 12.86 1.44 12.06
CA ILE A 89 12.17 2.63 12.55
C ILE A 89 12.91 3.06 13.82
N ASP A 90 13.50 4.24 13.79
CA ASP A 90 14.21 4.82 14.92
C ASP A 90 13.18 5.42 15.88
N ILE A 91 12.63 4.56 16.75
CA ILE A 91 11.71 4.97 17.81
C ILE A 91 12.57 5.36 19.02
N PRO A 92 12.65 6.65 19.37
CA PRO A 92 13.41 7.08 20.53
C PRO A 92 12.70 6.66 21.83
N ASP A 93 13.47 6.60 22.92
CA ASP A 93 12.88 6.58 24.24
C ASP A 93 12.29 7.97 24.55
N LEU A 94 11.08 7.99 25.08
CA LEU A 94 10.31 9.20 25.40
C LEU A 94 10.17 9.40 26.92
N ASN A 95 10.89 8.63 27.72
CA ASN A 95 11.01 8.90 29.15
C ASN A 95 11.53 10.33 29.37
N ASP A 96 10.87 11.08 30.27
CA ASP A 96 11.13 12.49 30.56
C ASP A 96 10.92 13.47 29.38
N PHE A 97 10.21 13.06 28.32
CA PHE A 97 9.83 13.95 27.23
C PHE A 97 8.57 14.77 27.57
N GLU A 98 8.76 16.05 27.92
CA GLU A 98 7.69 16.94 28.40
C GLU A 98 6.75 17.46 27.30
N LEU A 99 7.20 17.46 26.04
CA LEU A 99 6.43 17.99 24.93
C LEU A 99 5.23 17.11 24.62
N LYS A 100 4.06 17.73 24.63
CA LYS A 100 2.79 17.11 24.25
C LYS A 100 2.45 17.48 22.79
N PRO A 101 1.63 16.68 22.09
CA PRO A 101 1.23 16.98 20.71
C PRO A 101 0.38 18.24 20.57
N TYR A 102 -0.16 18.76 21.68
CA TYR A 102 -0.96 19.98 21.72
C TYR A 102 -0.34 21.01 22.65
N VAL A 103 -0.47 22.27 22.23
CA VAL A 103 0.01 23.44 22.94
C VAL A 103 -1.15 24.06 23.72
N SER A 104 -0.86 24.69 24.86
CA SER A 104 -1.86 25.44 25.61
C SER A 104 -2.40 26.62 24.79
N VAL A 105 -3.69 26.88 24.91
CA VAL A 105 -4.38 28.00 24.23
C VAL A 105 -3.90 29.35 24.76
N HIS A 106 -3.39 29.38 26.01
CA HIS A 106 -3.05 30.61 26.71
C HIS A 106 -1.58 31.04 26.55
N ILE A 107 -0.86 30.51 25.57
CA ILE A 107 0.53 30.92 25.33
C ILE A 107 0.56 32.26 24.57
N MET A 108 1.26 33.24 25.14
CA MET A 108 1.51 34.53 24.48
C MET A 108 2.49 34.36 23.32
N ARG A 109 2.28 35.13 22.24
CA ARG A 109 3.20 35.14 21.10
C ARG A 109 4.55 35.74 21.53
N PRO A 110 5.68 35.10 21.19
CA PRO A 110 7.00 35.51 21.65
C PRO A 110 7.41 36.91 21.15
N ASP A 111 6.82 37.41 20.06
CA ASP A 111 7.16 38.71 19.45
C ASP A 111 6.64 39.93 20.23
N VAL A 112 5.77 39.74 21.23
CA VAL A 112 5.08 40.83 21.94
C VAL A 112 5.82 41.25 23.23
N VAL A 113 6.79 40.47 23.71
CA VAL A 113 7.37 40.61 25.06
C VAL A 113 8.58 41.55 25.13
N LYS A 114 9.05 42.12 24.01
CA LYS A 114 10.19 43.05 24.00
C LYS A 114 9.72 44.45 23.67
N ASN A 115 9.34 45.26 24.67
CA ASN A 115 9.37 46.74 24.57
C ASN A 115 9.06 47.52 25.87
N GLU A 116 9.01 46.90 27.07
CA GLU A 116 8.59 47.64 28.28
C GLU A 116 9.66 47.86 29.35
N ASP A 117 10.88 47.35 29.20
CA ASP A 117 11.97 47.62 30.17
C ASP A 117 13.10 48.44 29.52
N LYS A 118 12.92 49.76 29.44
CA LYS A 118 13.98 50.78 29.33
C LYS A 118 13.63 52.03 30.11
#